data_AF-A0A0K0FC88-F1
#
_entry.id   AF-A0A0K0FC88-F1
#
_cell.length_a   1.000
_cell.length_b   1.000
_cell.length_c   1.000
_cell.angle_alpha   90.00
_cell.angle_beta   90.00
_cell.angle_gamma   90.00
#
_symmetry.space_group_name_H-M   'P 1'
#
loop_
_entity.id
_entity.type
_entity.pdbx_description
1 polymer ?
#
loop_
_entity_poly.entity_id
_entity_poly.type
_entity_poly.pdbx_seq_one_letter_code
_entity_poly.pdbx_strand_id
1 'polypeptide(L)'
;MFRILMKLIPTMALEKILLNFEKATMNTAKHGFQEADIKGCYFHPSQSLIRKTNFVGFKSVFGSDIQVKLMLKSLLPLAFVPLKDVWKHFDLLSVTFPDEDA
;
A
#
# COMPACT_ATOMS: atom_id res chain seq x y z
N MET A 1 -12.33 -4.70 15.52
CA MET A 1 -11.68 -5.99 15.22
C MET A 1 -10.69 -6.43 16.29
N PHE A 2 -9.57 -5.73 16.51
CA PHE A 2 -8.51 -6.18 17.45
C PHE A 2 -9.01 -6.46 18.88
N ARG A 3 -9.90 -5.62 19.43
CA ARG A 3 -10.53 -5.87 20.74
C ARG A 3 -11.31 -7.19 20.82
N ILE A 4 -11.93 -7.63 19.73
CA ILE A 4 -12.67 -8.90 19.68
C ILE A 4 -11.68 -10.06 19.71
N LEU A 5 -10.58 -9.98 18.96
CA LEU A 5 -9.51 -10.99 18.97
C LEU A 5 -8.92 -11.17 20.37
N MET A 6 -8.63 -10.06 21.07
CA MET A 6 -8.13 -10.11 22.44
C MET A 6 -9.12 -10.75 23.43
N LYS A 7 -10.44 -10.57 23.22
CA LYS A 7 -11.47 -11.21 24.05
C LYS A 7 -11.57 -12.72 23.78
N LEU A 8 -11.45 -13.12 22.51
CA LEU A 8 -11.58 -14.52 22.12
C LEU A 8 -10.32 -15.34 22.42
N ILE A 9 -9.15 -14.72 22.40
CA ILE A 9 -7.85 -15.37 22.65
C ILE A 9 -7.05 -14.51 23.64
N PRO A 10 -7.33 -14.62 24.96
CA PRO A 10 -6.73 -13.75 25.97
C PRO A 10 -5.21 -13.92 26.14
N THR A 11 -4.69 -15.11 25.80
CA THR A 11 -3.27 -15.47 25.89
C THR A 11 -2.51 -15.19 24.59
N MET A 12 -3.13 -14.49 23.62
CA MET A 12 -2.53 -14.26 22.32
C MET A 12 -1.33 -13.32 22.42
N ALA A 13 -0.14 -13.86 22.19
CA ALA A 13 1.10 -13.12 22.01
C ALA A 13 1.43 -13.10 20.51
N LEU A 14 1.23 -11.96 19.86
CA LEU A 14 1.57 -11.80 18.44
C LEU A 14 2.99 -11.26 18.31
N GLU A 15 3.83 -11.97 17.57
CA GLU A 15 5.19 -11.49 17.24
C GLU A 15 5.16 -10.48 16.09
N LYS A 16 4.32 -10.73 15.07
CA LYS A 16 4.22 -9.90 13.86
C LYS A 16 2.78 -9.74 13.42
N ILE A 17 2.44 -8.53 12.98
CA ILE A 17 1.12 -8.22 12.41
C ILE A 17 1.33 -7.52 11.07
N LEU A 18 0.81 -8.12 10.00
CA LEU A 18 0.89 -7.58 8.65
C LEU A 18 -0.47 -6.99 8.27
N LEU A 19 -0.52 -5.70 7.95
CA LEU A 19 -1.77 -4.96 7.69
C LEU A 19 -1.67 -4.15 6.40
N ASN A 20 -2.80 -3.63 5.92
CA ASN A 20 -2.77 -2.61 4.88
C ASN A 20 -2.01 -1.36 5.35
N PHE A 21 -1.45 -0.59 4.41
CA PHE A 21 -0.77 0.69 4.66
C PHE A 21 -1.76 1.80 5.03
N GLU A 22 -2.52 1.58 6.10
CA GLU A 22 -3.47 2.52 6.64
C GLU A 22 -3.03 2.89 8.07
N LYS A 23 -2.59 4.13 8.24
CA LYS A 23 -1.98 4.61 9.49
C LYS A 23 -2.90 4.41 10.71
N ALA A 24 -4.21 4.65 10.55
CA ALA A 24 -5.18 4.47 11.62
C ALA A 24 -5.26 3.00 12.08
N THR A 25 -5.34 2.06 11.12
CA THR A 25 -5.39 0.62 11.39
C THR A 25 -4.09 0.12 12.01
N MET A 26 -2.94 0.54 11.49
CA MET A 26 -1.62 0.20 12.05
C MET A 26 -1.43 0.74 13.48
N ASN A 27 -1.84 1.98 13.74
CA ASN A 27 -1.77 2.57 15.08
C ASN A 27 -2.69 1.84 16.07
N THR A 28 -3.89 1.48 15.64
CA THR A 28 -4.84 0.73 16.49
C THR A 28 -4.28 -0.66 16.81
N ALA A 29 -3.64 -1.33 15.84
CA ALA A 29 -2.96 -2.61 16.06
C ALA A 29 -1.81 -2.46 17.06
N LYS A 30 -0.97 -1.43 16.91
CA LYS A 30 0.14 -1.17 17.84
C LYS A 30 -0.33 -0.89 19.27
N HIS A 31 -1.47 -0.19 19.41
CA HIS A 31 -2.06 0.07 20.73
C HIS A 31 -2.59 -1.21 21.40
N GLY A 32 -3.19 -2.12 20.63
CA GLY A 32 -3.69 -3.41 21.15
C GLY A 32 -2.61 -4.47 21.36
N PHE A 33 -1.53 -4.42 20.58
CA PHE A 33 -0.43 -5.39 20.59
C PHE A 33 0.91 -4.64 20.60
N GLN A 34 1.29 -4.15 21.78
CA GLN A 34 2.46 -3.28 21.96
C GLN A 34 3.77 -3.99 21.62
N GLU A 35 3.88 -5.28 21.91
CA GLU A 35 5.07 -6.10 21.65
C GLU A 35 5.17 -6.57 20.20
N ALA A 36 4.07 -6.54 19.45
CA ALA A 36 4.07 -7.01 18.08
C ALA A 36 4.81 -6.05 17.15
N ASP A 37 5.57 -6.62 16.22
CA ASP A 37 6.13 -5.89 15.09
C ASP A 37 5.04 -5.66 14.03
N ILE A 38 4.65 -4.40 13.84
CA ILE A 38 3.60 -4.01 12.91
C ILE A 38 4.23 -3.64 11.57
N LYS A 39 3.88 -4.38 10.51
CA LYS A 39 4.39 -4.15 9.15
C LYS A 39 3.24 -3.87 8.18
N GLY A 40 3.51 -3.02 7.19
CA GLY A 40 2.64 -2.83 6.04
C GLY A 40 2.82 -3.97 5.02
N CYS A 41 1.72 -4.49 4.51
CA CYS A 41 1.67 -5.55 3.52
C CYS A 41 1.86 -4.95 2.12
N TYR A 42 2.98 -5.24 1.44
CA TYR A 42 3.22 -4.76 0.08
C TYR A 42 2.27 -5.38 -0.98
N PHE A 43 1.72 -6.55 -0.69
CA PHE A 43 0.82 -7.25 -1.61
C PHE A 43 -0.48 -6.48 -1.87
N HIS A 44 -1.10 -5.90 -0.83
CA HIS A 44 -2.36 -5.17 -0.94
C HIS A 44 -2.31 -3.88 -1.79
N PRO A 45 -1.32 -2.97 -1.64
CA PRO A 45 -1.19 -1.84 -2.55
C PRO A 45 -0.86 -2.29 -3.97
N SER A 46 -0.05 -3.35 -4.15
CA SER A 46 0.23 -3.94 -5.46
C SER A 46 -1.06 -4.43 -6.15
N GLN A 47 -1.92 -5.12 -5.41
CA GLN A 47 -3.22 -5.58 -5.93
C GLN A 47 -4.16 -4.40 -6.21
N SER A 48 -4.16 -3.39 -5.35
CA SER A 48 -4.99 -2.18 -5.53
C SER A 48 -4.61 -1.42 -6.79
N LEU A 49 -3.32 -1.26 -7.05
CA LEU A 49 -2.80 -0.69 -8.30
C LEU A 49 -3.32 -1.48 -9.51
N ILE A 50 -3.13 -2.81 -9.53
CA ILE A 50 -3.57 -3.65 -10.65
C ILE A 50 -5.09 -3.53 -10.88
N ARG A 51 -5.89 -3.56 -9.81
CA ARG A 51 -7.34 -3.40 -9.90
C ARG A 51 -7.71 -2.04 -10.47
N LYS A 52 -7.06 -0.97 -10.02
CA LYS A 52 -7.30 0.39 -10.52
C LYS A 52 -6.89 0.52 -11.98
N THR A 53 -5.71 0.04 -12.36
CA THR A 53 -5.23 -0.01 -13.75
C THR A 53 -6.23 -0.73 -14.66
N ASN A 54 -6.75 -1.88 -14.22
CA ASN A 54 -7.77 -2.60 -14.98
C ASN A 54 -9.08 -1.83 -15.09
N PHE A 55 -9.52 -1.22 -13.99
CA PHE A 55 -10.76 -0.44 -13.93
C PHE A 55 -10.74 0.77 -14.87
N VAL A 56 -9.60 1.44 -15.04
CA VAL A 56 -9.46 2.58 -15.94
C VAL A 56 -9.21 2.18 -17.41
N GLY A 57 -9.31 0.89 -17.76
CA GLY A 57 -9.16 0.39 -19.14
C GLY A 57 -7.73 0.06 -19.56
N PHE A 58 -6.74 0.23 -18.69
CA PHE A 58 -5.32 0.01 -19.00
C PHE A 58 -4.87 -1.45 -18.88
N LYS A 59 -5.80 -2.41 -18.70
CA LYS A 59 -5.46 -3.83 -18.52
C LYS A 59 -4.57 -4.38 -19.64
N SER A 60 -4.91 -4.08 -20.90
CA SER A 60 -4.15 -4.59 -22.04
C SER A 60 -2.76 -3.95 -22.10
N VAL A 61 -2.70 -2.62 -22.04
CA VAL A 61 -1.44 -1.86 -22.11
C VAL A 61 -0.49 -2.23 -20.98
N PHE A 62 -0.99 -2.38 -19.74
CA PHE A 62 -0.20 -2.83 -18.59
C PHE A 62 0.40 -4.24 -18.79
N GLY A 63 -0.26 -5.11 -19.56
CA GLY A 63 0.20 -6.45 -19.87
C GLY A 63 1.22 -6.49 -21.02
N SER A 64 1.08 -5.60 -22.00
CA SER A 64 1.87 -5.62 -23.24
C SER A 64 3.05 -4.64 -23.25
N ASP A 65 2.97 -3.55 -22.49
CA ASP A 65 3.99 -2.49 -22.46
C ASP A 65 4.75 -2.51 -21.13
N ILE A 66 6.04 -2.86 -21.21
CA ILE A 66 6.92 -2.91 -20.05
C ILE A 66 7.18 -1.53 -19.43
N GLN A 67 7.22 -0.46 -20.22
CA GLN A 67 7.44 0.89 -19.73
C GLN A 67 6.23 1.37 -18.93
N VAL A 68 5.02 1.19 -19.47
CA VAL A 68 3.78 1.52 -18.75
C VAL A 68 3.67 0.72 -17.46
N LYS A 69 4.02 -0.57 -17.49
CA LYS A 69 4.03 -1.42 -16.31
C LYS A 69 5.03 -0.93 -15.25
N LEU A 70 6.23 -0.53 -15.64
CA LEU A 70 7.26 0.00 -14.74
C LEU A 70 6.84 1.35 -14.15
N MET A 71 6.33 2.27 -14.97
CA MET A 71 5.80 3.57 -14.53
C MET A 71 4.70 3.37 -13.48
N LEU A 72 3.66 2.57 -13.77
CA LEU A 72 2.59 2.33 -12.81
C LEU A 72 3.10 1.66 -11.52
N LYS A 73 4.04 0.71 -11.61
CA LYS A 73 4.64 0.07 -10.43
C LYS A 73 5.53 1.02 -9.62
N SER A 74 6.08 2.07 -10.22
CA SER A 74 6.86 3.10 -9.51
C SER A 74 6.03 3.87 -8.47
N LEU A 75 4.70 3.80 -8.56
CA LEU A 75 3.79 4.37 -7.56
C LEU A 75 3.74 3.54 -6.26
N LEU A 76 4.07 2.24 -6.29
CA LEU A 76 3.97 1.36 -5.11
C LEU A 76 4.92 1.75 -3.97
N PRO A 77 6.18 2.13 -4.23
CA PRO A 77 7.08 2.67 -3.21
C PRO A 77 6.54 3.84 -2.39
N LEU A 78 5.56 4.61 -2.90
CA LEU A 78 4.94 5.72 -2.16
C LEU A 78 4.30 5.27 -0.85
N ALA A 79 3.90 4.00 -0.74
CA ALA A 79 3.39 3.43 0.51
C ALA A 79 4.41 3.43 1.67
N PHE A 80 5.71 3.55 1.37
CA PHE A 80 6.79 3.58 2.35
C PHE A 80 7.31 4.99 2.63
N VAL A 81 6.85 6.00 1.88
CA VAL A 81 7.26 7.39 2.07
C VAL A 81 6.54 7.97 3.30
N PRO A 82 7.22 8.74 4.16
CA PRO A 82 6.56 9.44 5.26
C PRO A 82 5.41 10.30 4.74
N LEU A 83 4.26 10.29 5.43
CA LEU A 83 3.03 10.92 4.94
C LEU A 83 3.21 12.39 4.50
N LYS A 84 4.05 13.16 5.22
CA LYS A 84 4.35 14.56 4.91
C LYS A 84 5.09 14.76 3.58
N ASP A 85 5.77 13.72 3.11
CA ASP A 85 6.63 13.75 1.92
C ASP A 85 5.97 13.03 0.72
N VAL A 86 4.81 12.37 0.92
CA VAL A 86 4.13 11.59 -0.14
C VAL A 86 3.81 12.46 -1.36
N TRP A 87 3.23 13.65 -1.16
CA TRP A 87 2.89 14.58 -2.26
C TRP A 87 4.13 14.99 -3.05
N LYS A 88 5.19 15.42 -2.36
CA LYS A 88 6.46 15.75 -2.99
C LYS A 88 7.00 14.62 -3.88
N HIS A 89 6.98 13.38 -3.39
CA HIS A 89 7.48 12.24 -4.16
C HIS A 89 6.53 11.82 -5.27
N PHE A 90 5.22 12.00 -5.09
CA PHE A 90 4.24 11.79 -6.14
C PHE A 90 4.46 12.79 -7.29
N ASP A 91 4.62 14.08 -7.00
CA ASP A 91 4.85 15.11 -8.01
C ASP A 91 6.17 14.86 -8.79
N LEU A 92 7.22 14.41 -8.10
CA LEU A 92 8.48 14.02 -8.73
C LEU A 92 8.36 12.78 -9.60
N LEU A 93 7.43 11.87 -9.30
CA LEU A 93 7.15 10.72 -10.15
C LEU A 93 6.27 11.10 -11.34
N SER A 94 5.25 11.95 -11.14
CA SER A 94 4.32 12.31 -12.20
C SER A 94 4.97 13.03 -13.38
N VAL A 95 6.03 13.82 -13.15
CA VAL A 95 6.81 14.44 -14.25
C VAL A 95 7.53 13.42 -15.15
N THR A 96 7.63 12.16 -14.73
CA THR A 96 8.22 11.09 -15.56
C THR A 96 7.19 10.36 -16.42
N PHE A 97 5.90 10.65 -16.21
CA PHE A 97 4.81 10.02 -16.95
C PHE A 97 4.55 10.85 -18.22
N PRO A 98 4.16 10.21 -19.34
CA PRO A 98 3.80 10.93 -20.54
C PRO A 98 2.58 11.81 -20.31
N ASP A 99 2.57 12.98 -20.94
CA ASP A 99 1.40 13.86 -20.99
C ASP A 99 0.24 13.16 -21.74
N GLU A 100 -1.01 13.50 -21.40
CA GLU A 100 -2.21 12.93 -22.05
C GLU A 100 -2.26 13.18 -23.58
N ASP A 101 -1.46 14.12 -24.09
CA ASP A 101 -1.45 14.58 -25.48
C ASP A 101 -0.21 14.13 -26.31
N ALA A 102 0.61 13.20 -25.79
CA ALA A 102 1.82 12.70 -26.45
C ALA A 102 1.59 11.43 -27.32
#